data_AF-A0AAV6Y5V3-F1
#
_entry.id   AF-A0AAV6Y5V3-F1
#
_cell.length_a   1.000
_cell.length_b   1.000
_cell.length_c   1.000
_cell.angle_alpha   90.00
_cell.angle_beta   90.00
_cell.angle_gamma   90.00
#
_symmetry.space_group_name_H-M   'P 1'
#
loop_
_entity.id
_entity.type
_entity.pdbx_description
1 polymer ?
#
loop_
_entity_poly.entity_id
_entity_poly.type
_entity_poly.pdbx_seq_one_letter_code
_entity_poly.pdbx_strand_id
1 'polypeptide(L)'
;MSTSYSESSQARDSGVNEEIIIETGKTKRKASAVWDHFTKFKGEHEHFEDFLSSLNPNFQLPCRNTIRSDVIDVYREEKVKVQTLLDGLSCKMSLTTDIWTSDHSRVAYCCLTAHFIDDEWELQKKILSFKKIPYPHDGDNLFNFMKENILEWNLDKKIFSVVVDNASSNDSMMRKLREWLLKDSLIPLNGDLLHVRCSAHVLNLIMQDGLSPIRGLIEKIRETVRYLNKSPSATQKFDTALRHCNLEGKRKVAMDVPNRWNSTYLLLETALPLKEAFCRLQRIDGHYQFSPSES
;
A
#
# COMPACT_ATOMS: atom_id res chain seq x y z
N MET A 1 5.55 17.69 46.87
CA MET A 1 4.15 18.05 46.59
C MET A 1 4.14 19.01 45.43
N SER A 2 3.91 18.53 44.20
CA SER A 2 3.73 19.40 43.04
C SER A 2 2.66 18.80 42.14
N THR A 3 1.44 19.21 42.44
CA THR A 3 0.29 19.44 41.56
C THR A 3 0.36 18.91 40.13
N SER A 4 -0.41 17.83 39.92
CA SER A 4 -1.06 17.45 38.67
C SER A 4 -1.95 18.57 38.13
N TYR A 5 -1.77 18.92 36.86
CA TYR A 5 -2.80 19.61 36.06
C TYR A 5 -3.33 18.62 35.02
N SER A 6 -4.58 18.24 35.21
CA SER A 6 -5.43 17.55 34.26
C SER A 6 -6.28 18.61 33.54
N GLU A 7 -6.12 18.75 32.23
CA GLU A 7 -7.15 19.34 31.40
C GLU A 7 -7.37 18.47 30.16
N SER A 8 -8.52 17.81 30.19
CA SER A 8 -9.18 17.17 29.06
C SER A 8 -9.63 18.22 28.06
N SER A 9 -9.27 18.07 26.79
CA SER A 9 -10.06 18.62 25.69
C SER A 9 -10.57 17.48 24.81
N GLN A 10 -11.89 17.28 24.87
CA GLN A 10 -12.65 16.43 23.96
C GLN A 10 -12.56 17.03 22.55
N ALA A 11 -11.81 16.39 21.67
CA ALA A 11 -11.94 16.66 20.24
C ALA A 11 -13.19 15.92 19.74
N ARG A 12 -14.21 16.70 19.38
CA ARG A 12 -15.40 16.24 18.68
C ARG A 12 -14.98 15.61 17.35
N ASP A 13 -15.43 14.38 17.16
CA ASP A 13 -15.31 13.60 15.94
C ASP A 13 -16.22 14.23 14.87
N SER A 14 -15.68 15.11 14.04
CA SER A 14 -16.31 15.57 12.80
C SER A 14 -15.73 14.77 11.65
N GLY A 15 -16.47 13.75 11.23
CA GLY A 15 -16.13 12.86 10.13
C GLY A 15 -16.00 13.63 8.81
N VAL A 16 -14.77 13.77 8.33
CA VAL A 16 -14.42 13.88 6.91
C VAL A 16 -13.03 13.24 6.75
N ASN A 17 -13.00 11.96 6.37
CA ASN A 17 -11.79 11.27 5.94
C ASN A 17 -11.66 11.40 4.42
N GLU A 18 -10.96 12.43 3.96
CA GLU A 18 -10.54 12.54 2.56
C GLU A 18 -9.01 12.67 2.55
N GLU A 19 -8.32 11.60 2.17
CA GLU A 19 -6.88 11.59 1.88
C GLU A 19 -6.69 11.74 0.37
N ILE A 20 -5.80 12.66 -0.02
CA ILE A 20 -5.64 13.19 -1.37
C ILE A 20 -4.31 12.73 -1.96
N ILE A 21 -4.31 12.26 -3.21
CA ILE A 21 -3.08 12.06 -4.00
C ILE A 21 -3.19 12.88 -5.30
N ILE A 22 -2.20 13.74 -5.56
CA ILE A 22 -2.20 14.68 -6.70
C ILE A 22 -1.17 14.23 -7.75
N GLU A 23 -1.62 14.05 -9.00
CA GLU A 23 -0.86 13.47 -10.12
C GLU A 23 -0.58 14.46 -11.28
N THR A 24 -0.13 15.68 -10.98
CA THR A 24 0.36 16.64 -11.99
C THR A 24 1.71 17.25 -11.59
N GLY A 25 2.66 17.37 -12.54
CA GLY A 25 4.10 17.60 -12.24
C GLY A 25 4.46 18.90 -11.52
N LYS A 26 3.70 19.99 -11.70
CA LYS A 26 3.87 21.24 -10.92
C LYS A 26 3.30 21.10 -9.51
N THR A 27 2.21 20.34 -9.37
CA THR A 27 1.51 20.12 -8.11
C THR A 27 2.21 19.06 -7.27
N LYS A 28 2.92 18.13 -7.91
CA LYS A 28 3.85 17.18 -7.25
C LYS A 28 4.99 17.92 -6.54
N ARG A 29 5.49 19.04 -7.08
CA ARG A 29 6.49 19.88 -6.37
C ARG A 29 5.90 20.59 -5.16
N LYS A 30 4.69 21.14 -5.28
CA LYS A 30 3.99 21.78 -4.14
C LYS A 30 3.62 20.74 -3.06
N ALA A 31 3.03 19.62 -3.45
CA ALA A 31 2.65 18.53 -2.55
C ALA A 31 3.86 17.80 -1.96
N SER A 32 4.95 17.57 -2.71
CA SER A 32 6.20 17.02 -2.19
C SER A 32 6.88 17.99 -1.24
N ALA A 33 6.89 19.30 -1.53
CA ALA A 33 7.37 20.29 -0.59
C ALA A 33 6.55 20.27 0.71
N VAL A 34 5.22 20.15 0.63
CA VAL A 34 4.34 20.02 1.79
C VAL A 34 4.57 18.70 2.55
N TRP A 35 4.77 17.58 1.84
CA TRP A 35 4.94 16.24 2.42
C TRP A 35 6.32 16.02 3.05
N ASP A 36 7.39 16.46 2.39
CA ASP A 36 8.76 16.43 2.93
C ASP A 36 8.89 17.36 4.15
N HIS A 37 8.15 18.47 4.14
CA HIS A 37 8.03 19.35 5.31
C HIS A 37 7.29 18.66 6.45
N PHE A 38 6.27 17.85 6.19
CA PHE A 38 5.46 17.17 7.22
C PHE A 38 6.10 15.93 7.85
N THR A 39 6.90 15.17 7.09
CA THR A 39 7.37 13.84 7.51
C THR A 39 8.72 13.85 8.21
N LYS A 40 9.54 14.90 8.01
CA LYS A 40 10.87 15.01 8.65
C LYS A 40 11.00 16.20 9.59
N PHE A 41 10.22 17.25 9.41
CA PHE A 41 10.23 18.41 10.29
C PHE A 41 8.85 18.52 10.93
N LYS A 42 8.79 18.45 12.26
CA LYS A 42 7.64 19.08 12.92
C LYS A 42 7.76 20.56 12.58
N GLY A 43 6.99 21.05 11.61
CA GLY A 43 7.05 22.46 11.17
C GLY A 43 6.89 23.42 12.35
N GLU A 44 6.19 22.98 13.40
CA GLU A 44 5.95 23.71 14.65
C GLU A 44 7.05 23.48 15.72
N HIS A 45 8.21 22.95 15.36
CA HIS A 45 9.34 22.81 16.29
C HIS A 45 10.14 24.11 16.33
N GLU A 46 10.42 24.61 17.53
CA GLU A 46 11.09 25.92 17.75
C GLU A 46 12.39 26.06 16.93
N HIS A 47 13.26 25.03 16.94
CA HIS A 47 14.50 25.03 16.13
C HIS A 47 14.29 25.11 14.61
N PHE A 48 13.13 24.71 14.10
CA PHE A 48 12.82 24.81 12.69
C PHE A 48 12.35 26.23 12.33
N GLU A 49 11.63 26.89 13.22
CA GLU A 49 11.29 28.31 13.07
C GLU A 49 12.55 29.19 13.11
N ASP A 50 13.49 28.91 14.01
CA ASP A 50 14.80 29.58 14.08
C ASP A 50 15.60 29.37 12.78
N PHE A 51 15.63 28.13 12.27
CA PHE A 51 16.30 27.79 11.02
C PHE A 51 15.68 28.56 9.83
N LEU A 52 14.35 28.57 9.71
CA LEU A 52 13.67 29.31 8.65
C LEU A 52 13.88 30.82 8.76
N SER A 53 13.85 31.35 9.98
CA SER A 53 14.14 32.76 10.25
C SER A 53 15.57 33.15 9.86
N SER A 54 16.54 32.24 10.03
CA SER A 54 17.93 32.45 9.61
C SER A 54 18.10 32.48 8.08
N LEU A 55 17.23 31.78 7.34
CA LEU A 55 17.25 31.75 5.88
C LEU A 55 16.49 32.93 5.26
N ASN A 56 15.32 33.24 5.80
CA ASN A 56 14.48 34.36 5.38
C ASN A 56 13.62 34.86 6.55
N PRO A 57 14.01 35.96 7.22
CA PRO A 57 13.28 36.51 8.36
C PRO A 57 11.84 36.96 8.06
N ASN A 58 11.52 37.21 6.78
CA ASN A 58 10.18 37.63 6.35
C ASN A 58 9.24 36.46 6.02
N PHE A 59 9.75 35.22 6.01
CA PHE A 59 8.93 34.04 5.75
C PHE A 59 8.18 33.62 7.01
N GLN A 60 6.86 33.76 6.98
CA GLN A 60 5.99 33.27 8.06
C GLN A 60 5.56 31.84 7.75
N LEU A 61 5.83 30.93 8.68
CA LEU A 61 5.42 29.55 8.52
C LEU A 61 3.89 29.44 8.67
N PRO A 62 3.16 28.93 7.66
CA PRO A 62 1.73 28.69 7.80
C PRO A 62 1.48 27.60 8.85
N CYS A 63 0.45 27.79 9.67
CA CYS A 63 0.09 26.78 10.66
C CYS A 63 -0.47 25.52 10.00
N ARG A 64 -0.50 24.41 10.74
CA ARG A 64 -1.03 23.12 10.27
C ARG A 64 -2.42 23.24 9.64
N ASN A 65 -3.30 24.08 10.18
CA ASN A 65 -4.65 24.25 9.66
C ASN A 65 -4.67 24.97 8.30
N THR A 66 -3.82 25.98 8.13
CA THR A 66 -3.65 26.67 6.84
C THR A 66 -3.11 25.72 5.78
N ILE A 67 -2.04 24.96 6.08
CA ILE A 67 -1.49 23.97 5.14
C ILE A 67 -2.54 22.91 4.79
N ARG A 68 -3.31 22.42 5.77
CA ARG A 68 -4.40 21.47 5.52
C ARG A 68 -5.43 22.08 4.56
N SER A 69 -5.87 23.32 4.80
CA SER A 69 -6.82 24.00 3.91
C SER A 69 -6.26 24.10 2.50
N ASP A 70 -5.03 24.58 2.35
CA ASP A 70 -4.36 24.75 1.05
C ASP A 70 -4.29 23.42 0.29
N VAL A 71 -3.97 22.31 0.96
CA VAL A 71 -3.94 20.98 0.33
C VAL A 71 -5.32 20.55 -0.15
N ILE A 72 -6.37 20.78 0.65
CA ILE A 72 -7.75 20.48 0.27
C ILE A 72 -8.18 21.34 -0.93
N ASP A 73 -7.81 22.62 -0.96
CA ASP A 73 -8.18 23.53 -2.03
C ASP A 73 -7.49 23.14 -3.34
N VAL A 74 -6.19 22.82 -3.29
CA VAL A 74 -5.47 22.27 -4.45
C VAL A 74 -6.13 20.98 -4.95
N TYR A 75 -6.57 20.10 -4.06
CA TYR A 75 -7.28 18.90 -4.48
C TYR A 75 -8.60 19.20 -5.18
N ARG A 76 -9.42 20.10 -4.64
CA ARG A 76 -10.70 20.48 -5.26
C ARG A 76 -10.46 21.04 -6.66
N GLU A 77 -9.48 21.91 -6.82
CA GLU A 77 -9.09 22.46 -8.12
C GLU A 77 -8.64 21.37 -9.10
N GLU A 78 -7.75 20.46 -8.67
CA GLU A 78 -7.24 19.39 -9.53
C GLU A 78 -8.33 18.35 -9.84
N LYS A 79 -9.23 18.07 -8.90
CA LYS A 79 -10.38 17.18 -9.11
C LYS A 79 -11.27 17.69 -10.24
N VAL A 80 -11.61 18.98 -10.24
CA VAL A 80 -12.41 19.59 -11.32
C VAL A 80 -11.69 19.46 -12.67
N LYS A 81 -10.37 19.67 -12.73
CA LYS A 81 -9.59 19.51 -13.96
C LYS A 81 -9.61 18.06 -14.47
N VAL A 82 -9.39 17.09 -13.58
CA VAL A 82 -9.43 15.67 -13.94
C VAL A 82 -10.83 15.26 -14.36
N GLN A 83 -11.88 15.71 -13.67
CA GLN A 83 -13.25 15.43 -14.05
C GLN A 83 -13.58 15.99 -15.43
N THR A 84 -13.21 17.24 -15.71
CA THR A 84 -13.37 17.86 -17.03
C THR A 84 -12.63 17.09 -18.13
N LEU A 85 -11.39 16.65 -17.85
CA LEU A 85 -10.61 15.81 -18.75
C LEU A 85 -11.35 14.50 -19.05
N LEU A 86 -11.76 13.78 -18.01
CA LEU A 86 -12.44 12.50 -18.14
C LEU A 86 -13.78 12.64 -18.86
N ASP A 87 -14.53 13.71 -18.63
CA ASP A 87 -15.79 14.02 -19.33
C ASP A 87 -15.57 14.31 -20.81
N GLY A 88 -14.45 14.93 -21.19
CA GLY A 88 -14.07 15.19 -22.57
C GLY A 88 -13.66 13.95 -23.38
N LEU A 89 -13.24 12.87 -22.72
CA LEU A 89 -12.81 11.65 -23.40
C LEU A 89 -13.96 10.99 -24.16
N SER A 90 -13.73 10.68 -25.43
CA SER A 90 -14.67 9.88 -26.24
C SER A 90 -14.53 8.37 -25.99
N CYS A 91 -13.40 7.94 -25.44
CA CYS A 91 -13.10 6.54 -25.17
C CYS A 91 -13.73 6.04 -23.87
N LYS A 92 -13.89 4.71 -23.78
CA LYS A 92 -14.14 4.04 -22.52
C LYS A 92 -12.82 3.79 -21.78
N MET A 93 -12.90 3.64 -20.46
CA MET A 93 -11.77 3.48 -19.56
C MET A 93 -11.88 2.22 -18.72
N SER A 94 -10.73 1.71 -18.29
CA SER A 94 -10.63 0.60 -17.36
C SER A 94 -10.36 1.12 -15.96
N LEU A 95 -11.02 0.54 -14.97
CA LEU A 95 -10.79 0.85 -13.56
C LEU A 95 -9.94 -0.25 -12.93
N THR A 96 -9.09 0.10 -11.98
CA THR A 96 -8.46 -0.86 -11.08
C THR A 96 -8.76 -0.46 -9.65
N THR A 97 -9.10 -1.45 -8.82
CA THR A 97 -9.27 -1.25 -7.38
C THR A 97 -8.25 -2.05 -6.61
N ASP A 98 -7.57 -1.42 -5.68
CA ASP A 98 -6.75 -2.11 -4.69
C ASP A 98 -7.37 -1.89 -3.31
N ILE A 99 -7.63 -2.98 -2.61
CA ILE A 99 -8.21 -2.97 -1.26
C ILE A 99 -7.23 -3.67 -0.33
N TRP A 100 -6.78 -2.96 0.69
CA TRP A 100 -5.92 -3.54 1.72
C TRP A 100 -6.35 -3.06 3.09
N THR A 101 -6.08 -3.88 4.10
CA THR A 101 -6.24 -3.53 5.50
C THR A 101 -4.88 -3.11 6.06
N SER A 102 -4.82 -1.92 6.66
CA SER A 102 -3.63 -1.48 7.39
C SER A 102 -3.38 -2.38 8.60
N ASP A 103 -2.16 -2.90 8.74
CA ASP A 103 -1.78 -3.78 9.85
C ASP A 103 -1.88 -3.07 11.21
N HIS A 104 -1.57 -1.77 11.25
CA HIS A 104 -1.52 -0.99 12.49
C HIS A 104 -2.89 -0.52 12.95
N SER A 105 -3.66 0.09 12.04
CA SER A 105 -4.95 0.69 12.40
C SER A 105 -6.12 -0.29 12.23
N ARG A 106 -5.90 -1.44 11.58
CA ARG A 106 -6.94 -2.41 11.20
C ARG A 106 -8.07 -1.78 10.37
N VAL A 107 -7.75 -0.69 9.67
CA VAL A 107 -8.66 0.03 8.79
C VAL A 107 -8.42 -0.43 7.35
N ALA A 108 -9.49 -0.72 6.62
CA ALA A 108 -9.41 -0.98 5.19
C ALA A 108 -9.50 0.31 4.37
N TYR A 109 -8.68 0.36 3.33
CA TYR A 109 -8.64 1.43 2.35
C TYR A 109 -8.89 0.85 0.97
N CYS A 110 -9.53 1.63 0.11
CA CYS A 110 -9.64 1.37 -1.32
C CYS A 110 -8.94 2.47 -2.10
N CYS A 111 -8.09 2.08 -3.03
CA CYS A 111 -7.60 2.96 -4.08
C CYS A 111 -8.32 2.62 -5.40
N LEU A 112 -9.07 3.56 -5.94
CA LEU A 112 -9.68 3.48 -7.27
C LEU A 112 -8.82 4.28 -8.26
N THR A 113 -8.37 3.63 -9.32
CA THR A 113 -7.59 4.26 -10.39
C THR A 113 -8.28 4.04 -11.73
N ALA A 114 -8.37 5.08 -12.55
CA ALA A 114 -8.79 4.98 -13.94
C ALA A 114 -7.58 4.93 -14.88
N HIS A 115 -7.71 4.10 -15.90
CA HIS A 115 -6.72 3.89 -16.95
C HIS A 115 -7.41 4.08 -18.30
N PHE A 116 -6.85 4.92 -19.15
CA PHE A 116 -7.40 5.25 -20.47
C PHE A 116 -6.28 5.62 -21.43
N ILE A 117 -6.58 5.58 -22.73
CA ILE A 117 -5.69 6.06 -23.78
C ILE A 117 -6.21 7.44 -24.20
N ASP A 118 -5.31 8.42 -24.25
CA ASP A 118 -5.63 9.79 -24.68
C ASP A 118 -5.57 9.94 -26.21
N ASP A 119 -5.84 11.16 -26.69
CA ASP A 119 -5.87 11.49 -28.11
C ASP A 119 -4.47 11.43 -28.76
N GLU A 120 -3.41 11.52 -27.95
CA GLU A 120 -2.02 11.31 -28.35
C GLU A 120 -1.61 9.83 -28.42
N TRP A 121 -2.55 8.92 -28.14
CA TRP A 121 -2.33 7.46 -28.10
C TRP A 121 -1.39 7.00 -26.97
N GLU A 122 -1.33 7.78 -25.89
CA GLU A 122 -0.54 7.47 -24.70
C GLU A 122 -1.42 6.88 -23.59
N LEU A 123 -0.87 5.90 -22.87
CA LEU A 123 -1.54 5.29 -21.73
C LEU A 123 -1.48 6.25 -20.54
N GLN A 124 -2.65 6.76 -20.15
CA GLN A 124 -2.83 7.60 -18.98
C GLN A 124 -3.39 6.80 -17.81
N LYS A 125 -2.98 7.20 -16.60
CA LYS A 125 -3.56 6.73 -15.35
C LYS A 125 -3.89 7.91 -14.43
N LYS A 126 -4.98 7.81 -13.69
CA LYS A 126 -5.40 8.79 -12.67
C LYS A 126 -5.97 8.08 -11.46
N ILE A 127 -5.39 8.35 -10.28
CA ILE A 127 -6.00 7.96 -9.01
C ILE A 127 -7.23 8.84 -8.79
N LEU A 128 -8.40 8.22 -8.73
CA LEU A 128 -9.69 8.91 -8.57
C LEU A 128 -10.11 8.97 -7.10
N SER A 129 -9.81 7.93 -6.34
CA SER A 129 -10.27 7.84 -4.97
C SER A 129 -9.28 7.05 -4.12
N PHE A 130 -8.98 7.59 -2.95
CA PHE A 130 -8.28 6.89 -1.90
C PHE A 130 -9.10 7.10 -0.63
N LYS A 131 -9.92 6.11 -0.27
CA LYS A 131 -10.91 6.27 0.81
C LYS A 131 -10.91 5.07 1.73
N LYS A 132 -11.21 5.33 3.00
CA LYS A 132 -11.52 4.30 3.98
C LYS A 132 -12.81 3.58 3.57
N ILE A 133 -12.81 2.25 3.64
CA ILE A 133 -14.02 1.45 3.44
C ILE A 133 -14.62 1.12 4.82
N PRO A 134 -15.93 1.34 5.03
CA PRO A 134 -16.59 0.88 6.25
C PRO A 134 -16.63 -0.65 6.31
N TYR A 135 -16.61 -1.19 7.52
CA TYR A 135 -16.90 -2.60 7.77
C TYR A 135 -18.42 -2.84 7.76
N PRO A 136 -18.91 -4.01 7.31
CA PRO A 136 -18.20 -5.17 6.76
C PRO A 136 -17.72 -4.99 5.31
N HIS A 137 -16.63 -5.68 4.93
CA HIS A 137 -16.12 -5.72 3.55
C HIS A 137 -16.77 -6.83 2.72
N ASP A 138 -18.10 -6.92 2.80
CA ASP A 138 -18.88 -7.83 1.97
C ASP A 138 -19.12 -7.25 0.57
N GLY A 139 -19.67 -8.06 -0.33
CA GLY A 139 -19.93 -7.64 -1.70
C GLY A 139 -20.90 -6.46 -1.82
N ASP A 140 -21.75 -6.21 -0.82
CA ASP A 140 -22.80 -5.20 -0.86
C ASP A 140 -22.23 -3.83 -0.54
N ASN A 141 -21.44 -3.76 0.53
CA ASN A 141 -20.74 -2.53 0.90
C ASN A 141 -19.68 -2.16 -0.13
N LEU A 142 -18.96 -3.14 -0.67
CA LEU A 142 -18.00 -2.89 -1.75
C LEU A 142 -18.70 -2.40 -3.02
N PHE A 143 -19.87 -2.98 -3.36
CA PHE A 143 -20.67 -2.50 -4.50
C PHE A 143 -21.15 -1.06 -4.30
N ASN A 144 -21.71 -0.74 -3.13
CA ASN A 144 -22.18 0.62 -2.83
C ASN A 144 -21.03 1.62 -2.88
N PHE A 145 -19.89 1.28 -2.27
CA PHE A 145 -18.67 2.07 -2.35
C PHE A 145 -18.24 2.32 -3.80
N MET A 146 -18.16 1.26 -4.63
CA MET A 146 -17.79 1.39 -6.04
C MET A 146 -18.77 2.25 -6.82
N LYS A 147 -20.07 2.03 -6.63
CA LYS A 147 -21.14 2.78 -7.29
C LYS A 147 -21.08 4.27 -6.94
N GLU A 148 -20.90 4.61 -5.67
CA GLU A 148 -20.77 6.00 -5.22
C GLU A 148 -19.58 6.69 -5.89
N ASN A 149 -18.41 6.05 -5.92
CA ASN A 149 -17.22 6.63 -6.56
C ASN A 149 -17.40 6.74 -8.10
N ILE A 150 -18.04 5.76 -8.75
CA ILE A 150 -18.32 5.83 -10.19
C ILE A 150 -19.24 7.02 -10.52
N LEU A 151 -20.29 7.22 -9.71
CA LEU A 151 -21.24 8.34 -9.89
C LEU A 151 -20.61 9.69 -9.55
N GLU A 152 -19.80 9.77 -8.49
CA GLU A 152 -19.06 10.98 -8.11
C GLU A 152 -18.15 11.50 -9.24
N TRP A 153 -17.55 10.57 -10.00
CA TRP A 153 -16.66 10.88 -11.12
C TRP A 153 -17.37 10.88 -12.49
N ASN A 154 -18.68 10.69 -12.54
CA ASN A 154 -19.48 10.64 -13.79
C ASN A 154 -19.00 9.57 -14.80
N LEU A 155 -18.64 8.38 -14.30
CA LEU A 155 -18.00 7.32 -15.10
C LEU A 155 -18.93 6.18 -15.52
N ASP A 156 -20.18 6.17 -15.08
CA ASP A 156 -21.14 5.09 -15.31
C ASP A 156 -21.24 4.68 -16.80
N LYS A 157 -21.17 5.67 -17.71
CA LYS A 157 -21.23 5.44 -19.17
C LYS A 157 -19.87 5.15 -19.81
N LYS A 158 -18.77 5.44 -19.11
CA LYS A 158 -17.41 5.38 -19.63
C LYS A 158 -16.65 4.12 -19.21
N ILE A 159 -17.23 3.26 -18.39
CA ILE A 159 -16.57 2.02 -17.97
C ILE A 159 -16.51 1.02 -19.12
N PHE A 160 -15.33 0.44 -19.31
CA PHE A 160 -15.07 -0.73 -20.15
C PHE A 160 -14.89 -1.99 -19.29
N SER A 161 -13.93 -1.94 -18.36
CA SER A 161 -13.58 -3.06 -17.48
C SER A 161 -13.16 -2.57 -16.11
N VAL A 162 -13.17 -3.49 -15.14
CA VAL A 162 -12.74 -3.29 -13.76
C VAL A 162 -11.82 -4.45 -13.38
N VAL A 163 -10.61 -4.11 -12.96
CA VAL A 163 -9.60 -5.05 -12.47
C VAL A 163 -9.64 -5.06 -10.94
N VAL A 164 -9.88 -6.22 -10.37
CA VAL A 164 -9.94 -6.46 -8.92
C VAL A 164 -9.08 -7.67 -8.56
N ASP A 165 -8.70 -7.81 -7.28
CA ASP A 165 -8.01 -9.02 -6.82
C ASP A 165 -8.95 -10.24 -6.80
N ASN A 166 -8.43 -11.40 -6.38
CA ASN A 166 -9.23 -12.64 -6.37
C ASN A 166 -9.96 -12.90 -5.05
N ALA A 167 -10.17 -11.87 -4.21
CA ALA A 167 -10.97 -12.03 -3.01
C ALA A 167 -12.44 -12.36 -3.36
N SER A 168 -13.05 -13.29 -2.64
CA SER A 168 -14.43 -13.75 -2.92
C SER A 168 -15.49 -12.65 -2.76
N SER A 169 -15.25 -11.64 -1.91
CA SER A 169 -16.12 -10.48 -1.76
C SER A 169 -16.20 -9.65 -3.06
N ASN A 170 -15.11 -9.59 -3.82
CA ASN A 170 -15.06 -8.90 -5.10
C ASN A 170 -15.92 -9.60 -6.17
N ASP A 171 -16.11 -10.91 -6.09
CA ASP A 171 -16.98 -11.65 -7.02
C ASP A 171 -18.43 -11.21 -6.89
N SER A 172 -18.90 -11.11 -5.64
CA SER A 172 -20.26 -10.66 -5.34
C SER A 172 -20.45 -9.19 -5.73
N MET A 173 -19.45 -8.33 -5.43
CA MET A 173 -19.46 -6.92 -5.81
C MET A 173 -19.51 -6.75 -7.33
N MET A 174 -18.65 -7.44 -8.09
CA MET A 174 -18.58 -7.34 -9.55
C MET A 174 -19.84 -7.85 -10.24
N ARG A 175 -20.49 -8.89 -9.68
CA ARG A 175 -21.79 -9.35 -10.15
C ARG A 175 -22.87 -8.28 -10.00
N LYS A 176 -22.97 -7.65 -8.83
CA LYS A 176 -23.90 -6.54 -8.57
C LYS A 176 -23.60 -5.32 -9.45
N LEU A 177 -22.32 -5.01 -9.64
CA LEU A 177 -21.88 -3.92 -10.51
C LEU A 177 -22.30 -4.16 -11.97
N ARG A 178 -22.13 -5.40 -12.46
CA ARG A 178 -22.60 -5.81 -13.79
C ARG A 178 -24.11 -5.66 -13.93
N GLU A 179 -24.88 -6.17 -12.98
CA GLU A 179 -26.35 -6.06 -12.97
C GLU A 179 -26.82 -4.60 -13.03
N TRP A 180 -26.18 -3.71 -12.26
CA TRP A 180 -26.49 -2.28 -12.26
C TRP A 180 -26.18 -1.60 -13.59
N LEU A 181 -24.98 -1.83 -14.16
CA LEU A 181 -24.56 -1.20 -15.42
C LEU A 181 -25.32 -1.74 -16.65
N LEU A 182 -25.75 -3.02 -16.61
CA LEU A 182 -26.54 -3.62 -17.69
C LEU A 182 -27.96 -3.10 -17.76
N LYS A 183 -28.55 -2.71 -16.62
CA LYS A 183 -29.94 -2.23 -16.57
C LYS A 183 -30.18 -1.08 -17.56
N ASP A 184 -29.20 -0.20 -17.71
CA ASP A 184 -29.26 0.96 -18.59
C ASP A 184 -28.39 0.79 -19.85
N SER A 185 -27.95 -0.44 -20.17
CA SER A 185 -27.09 -0.77 -21.32
C SER A 185 -25.79 0.05 -21.39
N LEU A 186 -25.16 0.33 -20.24
CA LEU A 186 -24.02 1.25 -20.14
C LEU A 186 -22.67 0.61 -20.51
N ILE A 187 -22.61 -0.71 -20.59
CA ILE A 187 -21.37 -1.47 -20.81
C ILE A 187 -21.39 -2.25 -22.13
N PRO A 188 -20.25 -2.34 -22.84
CA PRO A 188 -20.14 -3.14 -24.06
C PRO A 188 -20.31 -4.64 -23.81
N LEU A 189 -20.65 -5.38 -24.86
CA LEU A 189 -20.59 -6.85 -24.89
C LEU A 189 -21.32 -7.51 -23.71
N ASN A 190 -22.44 -6.93 -23.27
CA ASN A 190 -23.21 -7.39 -22.12
C ASN A 190 -22.35 -7.60 -20.84
N GLY A 191 -21.26 -6.85 -20.71
CA GLY A 191 -20.36 -6.92 -19.56
C GLY A 191 -19.46 -8.15 -19.51
N ASP A 192 -19.31 -8.91 -20.59
CA ASP A 192 -18.46 -10.12 -20.62
C ASP A 192 -16.99 -9.80 -20.33
N LEU A 193 -16.54 -8.59 -20.66
CA LEU A 193 -15.19 -8.08 -20.38
C LEU A 193 -15.13 -7.17 -19.14
N LEU A 194 -16.23 -7.04 -18.39
CA LEU A 194 -16.29 -6.10 -17.27
C LEU A 194 -15.37 -6.52 -16.12
N HIS A 195 -15.32 -7.81 -15.80
CA HIS A 195 -14.59 -8.31 -14.64
C HIS A 195 -13.27 -8.94 -15.08
N VAL A 196 -12.16 -8.28 -14.73
CA VAL A 196 -10.80 -8.77 -14.96
C VAL A 196 -10.13 -9.06 -13.63
N ARG A 197 -9.47 -10.22 -13.53
CA ARG A 197 -8.72 -10.60 -12.34
C ARG A 197 -7.32 -10.03 -12.37
N CYS A 198 -6.80 -9.65 -11.20
CA CYS A 198 -5.44 -9.17 -11.06
C CYS A 198 -4.44 -10.28 -11.38
N SER A 199 -3.72 -10.13 -12.51
CA SER A 199 -2.72 -11.12 -12.95
C SER A 199 -1.57 -11.28 -11.96
N ALA A 200 -1.16 -10.21 -11.26
CA ALA A 200 -0.14 -10.28 -10.22
C ALA A 200 -0.60 -11.13 -9.02
N HIS A 201 -1.88 -11.05 -8.68
CA HIS A 201 -2.47 -11.88 -7.63
C HIS A 201 -2.57 -13.34 -8.07
N VAL A 202 -2.99 -13.60 -9.31
CA VAL A 202 -3.00 -14.96 -9.89
C VAL A 202 -1.60 -15.58 -9.87
N LEU A 203 -0.57 -14.82 -10.28
CA LEU A 203 0.82 -15.28 -10.22
C LEU A 203 1.24 -15.58 -8.77
N ASN A 204 0.84 -14.75 -7.82
CA ASN A 204 1.10 -15.02 -6.40
C ASN A 204 0.47 -16.34 -5.95
N LEU A 205 -0.78 -16.64 -6.33
CA LEU A 205 -1.43 -17.90 -6.01
C LEU A 205 -0.69 -19.11 -6.62
N ILE A 206 -0.30 -19.02 -7.89
CA ILE A 206 0.50 -20.06 -8.56
C ILE A 206 1.81 -20.31 -7.82
N MET A 207 2.51 -19.25 -7.43
CA MET A 207 3.79 -19.36 -6.72
C MET A 207 3.62 -19.92 -5.31
N GLN A 208 2.57 -19.52 -4.57
CA GLN A 208 2.27 -20.05 -3.24
C GLN A 208 1.99 -21.57 -3.30
N ASP A 209 1.23 -22.00 -4.32
CA ASP A 209 0.98 -23.43 -4.57
C ASP A 209 2.27 -24.18 -4.93
N GLY A 210 3.09 -23.62 -5.84
CA GLY A 210 4.37 -24.20 -6.23
C GLY A 210 5.42 -24.27 -5.10
N LEU A 211 5.34 -23.38 -4.11
CA LEU A 211 6.20 -23.41 -2.91
C LEU A 211 5.68 -24.35 -1.81
N SER A 212 4.45 -24.87 -1.95
CA SER A 212 3.84 -25.76 -0.95
C SER A 212 4.69 -27.00 -0.60
N PRO A 213 5.40 -27.67 -1.55
CA PRO A 213 6.21 -28.84 -1.22
C PRO A 213 7.41 -28.52 -0.32
N ILE A 214 7.92 -27.29 -0.38
CA ILE A 214 9.06 -26.83 0.42
C ILE A 214 8.65 -25.93 1.58
N ARG A 215 7.35 -25.86 1.91
CA ARG A 215 6.83 -25.01 2.98
C ARG A 215 7.52 -25.27 4.32
N GLY A 216 7.84 -26.52 4.64
CA GLY A 216 8.57 -26.88 5.86
C GLY A 216 9.98 -26.29 5.93
N LEU A 217 10.68 -26.27 4.79
CA LEU A 217 12.00 -25.62 4.68
C LEU A 217 11.89 -24.10 4.86
N ILE A 218 10.91 -23.48 4.20
CA ILE A 218 10.66 -22.04 4.31
C ILE A 218 10.39 -21.66 5.78
N GLU A 219 9.59 -22.46 6.50
CA GLU A 219 9.29 -22.18 7.91
C GLU A 219 10.53 -22.31 8.81
N LYS A 220 11.41 -23.28 8.57
CA LYS A 220 12.71 -23.38 9.28
C LYS A 220 13.58 -22.13 9.06
N ILE A 221 13.61 -21.60 7.83
CA ILE A 221 14.34 -20.36 7.53
C ILE A 221 13.71 -19.18 8.26
N ARG A 222 12.37 -19.07 8.27
CA ARG A 222 11.66 -18.01 9.03
C ARG A 222 11.94 -18.09 10.52
N GLU A 223 11.91 -19.28 11.12
CA GLU A 223 12.26 -19.46 12.53
C GLU A 223 13.72 -19.08 12.81
N THR A 224 14.63 -19.38 11.88
CA THR A 224 16.02 -18.94 11.98
C THR A 224 16.12 -17.41 12.01
N VAL A 225 15.43 -16.71 11.11
CA VAL A 225 15.40 -15.24 11.09
C VAL A 225 14.80 -14.69 12.39
N ARG A 226 13.69 -15.26 12.88
CA ARG A 226 13.09 -14.85 14.17
C ARG A 226 14.03 -15.07 15.34
N TYR A 227 14.73 -16.20 15.37
CA TYR A 227 15.70 -16.54 16.41
C TYR A 227 16.85 -15.51 16.45
N LEU A 228 17.42 -15.17 15.30
CA LEU A 228 18.47 -14.17 15.18
C LEU A 228 17.98 -12.77 15.57
N ASN A 229 16.78 -12.38 15.14
CA ASN A 229 16.21 -11.05 15.46
C ASN A 229 15.89 -10.87 16.94
N LYS A 230 15.60 -11.95 17.67
CA LYS A 230 15.25 -11.87 19.10
C LYS A 230 16.46 -11.81 20.04
N SER A 231 17.62 -12.32 19.63
CA SER A 231 18.76 -12.53 20.53
C SER A 231 20.06 -11.94 19.96
N PRO A 232 20.64 -10.92 20.63
CA PRO A 232 21.98 -10.41 20.29
C PRO A 232 23.05 -11.50 20.40
N SER A 233 22.93 -12.41 21.37
CA SER A 233 23.86 -13.54 21.54
C SER A 233 23.78 -14.53 20.37
N ALA A 234 22.57 -14.84 19.89
CA ALA A 234 22.38 -15.68 18.71
C ALA A 234 22.99 -15.02 17.45
N THR A 235 22.81 -13.71 17.30
CA THR A 235 23.40 -12.95 16.19
C THR A 235 24.93 -13.02 16.23
N GLN A 236 25.57 -12.84 17.38
CA GLN A 236 27.03 -12.95 17.52
C GLN A 236 27.56 -14.36 17.19
N LYS A 237 26.83 -15.40 17.62
CA LYS A 237 27.18 -16.79 17.29
C LYS A 237 27.00 -17.07 15.80
N PHE A 238 25.98 -16.49 15.16
CA PHE A 238 25.79 -16.58 13.72
C PHE A 238 26.89 -15.84 12.94
N ASP A 239 27.29 -14.64 13.38
CA ASP A 239 28.43 -13.93 12.80
C ASP A 239 29.71 -14.79 12.90
N THR A 240 29.92 -15.49 14.02
CA THR A 240 31.02 -16.45 14.19
C THR A 240 30.90 -17.64 13.23
N ALA A 241 29.70 -18.17 13.01
CA ALA A 241 29.45 -19.21 12.03
C ALA A 241 29.75 -18.73 10.58
N LEU A 242 29.40 -17.49 10.25
CA LEU A 242 29.74 -16.88 8.95
C LEU A 242 31.25 -16.79 8.73
N ARG A 243 32.03 -16.41 9.76
CA ARG A 243 33.50 -16.38 9.66
C ARG A 243 34.08 -17.76 9.36
N HIS A 244 33.61 -18.77 10.08
CA HIS A 244 34.08 -20.15 9.91
C HIS A 244 33.77 -20.72 8.51
N CYS A 245 32.74 -20.20 7.85
CA CYS A 245 32.35 -20.61 6.49
C CYS A 245 32.91 -19.69 5.40
N ASN A 246 33.72 -18.67 5.73
CA ASN A 246 34.19 -17.63 4.79
C ASN A 246 33.02 -16.90 4.07
N LEU A 247 31.92 -16.67 4.79
CA LEU A 247 30.71 -16.00 4.28
C LEU A 247 30.54 -14.58 4.85
N GLU A 248 31.61 -13.99 5.35
CA GLU A 248 31.61 -12.60 5.84
C GLU A 248 31.24 -11.62 4.71
N GLY A 249 30.43 -10.61 5.04
CA GLY A 249 29.95 -9.62 4.07
C GLY A 249 28.74 -10.06 3.22
N LYS A 250 28.25 -11.30 3.36
CA LYS A 250 26.98 -11.71 2.75
C LYS A 250 25.80 -11.02 3.43
N ARG A 251 24.73 -10.77 2.65
CA ARG A 251 23.52 -10.10 3.11
C ARG A 251 22.83 -10.95 4.19
N LYS A 252 22.44 -10.32 5.31
CA LYS A 252 21.60 -10.98 6.33
C LYS A 252 20.24 -11.33 5.73
N VAL A 253 19.74 -12.51 6.08
CA VAL A 253 18.40 -12.94 5.69
C VAL A 253 17.36 -12.07 6.38
N ALA A 254 16.45 -11.48 5.61
CA ALA A 254 15.35 -10.67 6.12
C ALA A 254 14.06 -11.50 6.17
N MET A 255 13.17 -11.18 7.12
CA MET A 255 11.87 -11.85 7.23
C MET A 255 11.04 -11.56 5.98
N ASP A 256 10.39 -12.59 5.42
CA ASP A 256 9.48 -12.41 4.30
C ASP A 256 8.08 -11.97 4.75
N VAL A 257 7.30 -11.49 3.79
CA VAL A 257 5.84 -11.35 3.89
C VAL A 257 5.23 -12.64 3.34
N PRO A 258 4.69 -13.54 4.17
CA PRO A 258 4.35 -14.91 3.76
C PRO A 258 3.39 -15.00 2.57
N ASN A 259 2.49 -14.02 2.42
CA ASN A 259 1.49 -14.00 1.35
C ASN A 259 1.98 -13.32 0.06
N ARG A 260 3.27 -12.95 -0.02
CA ARG A 260 3.85 -12.25 -1.16
C ARG A 260 5.06 -13.01 -1.70
N TRP A 261 4.87 -13.69 -2.83
CA TRP A 261 5.85 -14.62 -3.40
C TRP A 261 7.24 -14.01 -3.63
N ASN A 262 7.31 -12.75 -4.06
CA ASN A 262 8.60 -12.08 -4.31
C ASN A 262 9.38 -11.85 -3.01
N SER A 263 8.69 -11.70 -1.87
CA SER A 263 9.33 -11.60 -0.57
C SER A 263 9.90 -12.95 -0.13
N THR A 264 9.17 -14.05 -0.37
CA THR A 264 9.65 -15.41 -0.09
C THR A 264 10.79 -15.79 -1.03
N TYR A 265 10.75 -15.36 -2.30
CA TYR A 265 11.87 -15.49 -3.24
C TYR A 265 13.14 -14.85 -2.68
N LEU A 266 13.08 -13.59 -2.22
CA LEU A 266 14.23 -12.89 -1.63
C LEU A 266 14.74 -13.58 -0.35
N LEU A 267 13.83 -14.14 0.47
CA LEU A 267 14.20 -14.96 1.63
C LEU A 267 15.02 -16.18 1.20
N LEU A 268 14.56 -16.92 0.20
CA LEU A 268 15.24 -18.10 -0.31
C LEU A 268 16.57 -17.77 -1.00
N GLU A 269 16.59 -16.74 -1.84
CA GLU A 269 17.78 -16.25 -2.54
C GLU A 269 18.89 -15.82 -1.56
N THR A 270 18.53 -15.18 -0.46
CA THR A 270 19.49 -14.76 0.58
C THR A 270 19.87 -15.89 1.53
N ALA A 271 18.96 -16.83 1.82
CA ALA A 271 19.22 -17.95 2.72
C ALA A 271 20.06 -19.05 2.06
N LEU A 272 19.90 -19.29 0.76
CA LEU A 272 20.55 -20.40 0.06
C LEU A 272 22.10 -20.35 0.16
N PRO A 273 22.77 -19.21 -0.06
CA PRO A 273 24.23 -19.11 0.12
C PRO A 273 24.69 -19.28 1.58
N LEU A 274 23.77 -19.22 2.55
CA LEU A 274 24.06 -19.27 3.98
C LEU A 274 23.77 -20.65 4.61
N LYS A 275 23.41 -21.66 3.79
CA LYS A 275 23.09 -23.03 4.23
C LYS A 275 24.15 -23.59 5.19
N GLU A 276 25.43 -23.46 4.86
CA GLU A 276 26.54 -23.97 5.69
C GLU A 276 26.64 -23.23 7.02
N ALA A 277 26.45 -21.91 7.02
CA ALA A 277 26.48 -21.11 8.24
C ALA A 277 25.33 -21.48 9.19
N PHE A 278 24.14 -21.80 8.68
CA PHE A 278 23.04 -22.30 9.51
C PHE A 278 23.37 -23.66 10.14
N CYS A 279 23.93 -24.59 9.36
CA CYS A 279 24.38 -25.88 9.88
C CYS A 279 25.46 -25.71 10.95
N ARG A 280 26.37 -24.74 10.77
CA ARG A 280 27.43 -24.43 11.74
C ARG A 280 26.86 -23.77 12.99
N LEU A 281 25.86 -22.90 12.87
CA LEU A 281 25.16 -22.30 14.02
C LEU A 281 24.55 -23.37 14.92
N GLN A 282 23.94 -24.42 14.34
CA GLN A 282 23.36 -25.53 15.10
C GLN A 282 24.39 -26.29 15.94
N ARG A 283 25.65 -26.33 15.50
CA ARG A 283 26.74 -26.96 16.24
C ARG A 283 27.30 -26.08 17.35
N ILE A 284 27.21 -24.76 17.20
CA ILE A 284 27.77 -23.76 18.14
C ILE A 284 26.72 -23.32 19.17
N ASP A 285 25.43 -23.38 18.82
CA ASP A 285 24.33 -23.00 19.68
C ASP A 285 23.34 -24.15 19.89
N GLY A 286 23.42 -24.80 21.04
CA GLY A 286 22.50 -25.89 21.41
C GLY A 286 21.03 -25.45 21.54
N HIS A 287 20.74 -24.15 21.63
CA HIS A 287 19.38 -23.63 21.63
C HIS A 287 18.80 -23.45 20.22
N TYR A 288 19.62 -23.50 19.17
CA TYR A 288 19.16 -23.35 17.80
C TYR A 288 18.75 -24.70 17.20
N GLN A 289 17.45 -24.89 17.00
CA GLN A 289 16.86 -26.16 16.52
C GLN A 289 16.30 -26.08 15.09
N PHE A 290 16.38 -24.90 14.45
CA PHE A 290 15.66 -24.61 13.21
C PHE A 290 16.55 -24.68 11.96
N SER A 291 17.66 -25.42 12.02
CA SER A 291 18.58 -25.53 10.89
C SER A 291 17.84 -26.01 9.63
N PRO A 292 17.87 -25.25 8.52
CA PRO A 292 17.37 -25.67 7.22
C PRO A 292 18.38 -26.63 6.56
N SER A 293 18.73 -27.72 7.26
CA SER A 293 19.46 -28.86 6.70
C SER A 293 18.48 -29.92 6.16
N GLU A 294 18.95 -30.71 5.20
CA GLU A 294 18.20 -31.70 4.43
C GLU A 294 17.28 -32.56 5.32
N SER A 295 15.99 -32.58 4.96
CA SER A 295 15.08 -33.67 5.30
C SER A 295 15.48 -34.92 4.52
#